data_AF-A0A7Y5G6N5-F1
#
_entry.id   AF-A0A7Y5G6N5-F1
#
_cell.length_a   1.000
_cell.length_b   1.000
_cell.length_c   1.000
_cell.angle_alpha   90.00
_cell.angle_beta   90.00
_cell.angle_gamma   90.00
#
_symmetry.space_group_name_H-M   'P 1'
#
loop_
_entity.id
_entity.type
_entity.pdbx_description
1 polymer ?
#
loop_
_entity_poly.entity_id
_entity_poly.type
_entity_poly.pdbx_seq_one_letter_code
_entity_poly.pdbx_strand_id
1 'polypeptide(L)'
;MKTMMRFIAVVLTAGVFASALAAQESADEQNKRVEKILKLAVQNLKVTLKGNNDNLKESAMAVVRDLKQAYPQAKLSGTIIPLMNILRTHSENSMRILAALTLKEIGDDKAFFAISEAAKFDSSSVVRHICASITKSE
;
A
#
# COMPACT_ATOMS: atom_id res chain seq x y z
N MET A 1 25.74 -49.63 -20.76
CA MET A 1 24.55 -49.15 -20.00
C MET A 1 24.85 -48.02 -19.01
N LYS A 2 25.82 -48.14 -18.08
CA LYS A 2 26.09 -47.09 -17.08
C LYS A 2 26.45 -45.70 -17.64
N THR A 3 27.18 -45.62 -18.76
CA THR A 3 27.53 -44.36 -19.44
C THR A 3 26.33 -43.70 -20.10
N MET A 4 25.48 -44.49 -20.76
CA MET A 4 24.25 -44.01 -21.41
C MET A 4 23.22 -43.49 -20.38
N MET A 5 23.15 -44.13 -19.21
CA MET A 5 22.29 -43.71 -18.09
C MET A 5 22.78 -42.42 -17.41
N ARG A 6 24.09 -42.14 -17.44
CA ARG A 6 24.68 -40.87 -16.95
C ARG A 6 24.41 -39.69 -17.89
N PHE A 7 24.42 -39.90 -19.20
CA PHE A 7 24.09 -38.86 -20.17
C PHE A 7 22.62 -38.41 -20.09
N ILE A 8 21.68 -39.36 -19.95
CA ILE A 8 20.26 -39.04 -19.81
C ILE A 8 19.98 -38.23 -18.54
N ALA A 9 20.64 -38.55 -17.43
CA ALA A 9 20.50 -37.81 -16.17
C ALA A 9 21.02 -36.35 -16.25
N VAL A 10 22.13 -36.12 -16.97
CA VAL A 10 22.70 -34.77 -17.15
C VAL A 10 21.82 -33.91 -18.08
N VAL A 11 21.25 -34.48 -19.13
CA VAL A 11 20.36 -33.76 -20.05
C VAL A 11 19.02 -33.39 -19.37
N LEU A 12 18.45 -34.28 -18.56
CA LEU A 12 17.23 -34.01 -17.80
C LEU A 12 17.43 -32.89 -16.76
N THR A 13 18.57 -32.88 -16.06
CA THR A 13 18.87 -31.85 -15.05
C THR A 13 19.17 -30.49 -15.67
N ALA A 14 19.88 -30.43 -16.80
CA ALA A 14 20.12 -29.18 -17.54
C ALA A 14 18.82 -28.60 -18.14
N GLY A 15 17.92 -29.45 -18.64
CA GLY A 15 16.63 -29.02 -19.20
C GLY A 15 15.71 -28.38 -18.15
N VAL A 16 15.60 -28.98 -16.96
CA VAL A 16 14.81 -28.43 -15.84
C VAL A 16 15.37 -27.09 -15.36
N PHE A 17 16.69 -26.93 -15.35
CA PHE A 17 17.35 -25.69 -14.93
C PHE A 17 17.11 -24.53 -15.90
N ALA A 18 17.15 -24.78 -17.21
CA ALA A 18 16.86 -23.77 -18.23
C ALA A 18 15.39 -23.29 -18.19
N SER A 19 14.45 -24.21 -17.98
CA SER A 19 13.02 -23.86 -17.82
C SER A 19 12.76 -23.03 -16.57
N ALA A 20 13.43 -23.35 -15.45
CA ALA A 20 13.32 -22.59 -14.22
C ALA A 20 13.89 -21.16 -14.38
N LEU A 21 15.02 -21.00 -15.08
CA LEU A 21 15.58 -19.68 -15.37
C LEU A 21 14.65 -18.81 -16.22
N ALA A 22 14.08 -19.36 -17.29
CA ALA A 22 13.16 -18.62 -18.16
C ALA A 22 11.87 -18.21 -17.42
N ALA A 23 11.34 -19.10 -16.57
CA ALA A 23 10.19 -18.78 -15.72
C ALA A 23 10.53 -17.65 -14.72
N GLN A 24 11.70 -17.70 -14.10
CA GLN A 24 12.18 -16.67 -13.18
C GLN A 24 12.32 -15.31 -13.88
N GLU A 25 12.92 -15.27 -15.07
CA GLU A 25 13.09 -14.04 -15.85
C GLU A 25 11.74 -13.41 -16.21
N SER A 26 10.76 -14.22 -16.61
CA SER A 26 9.41 -13.74 -16.90
C SER A 26 8.69 -13.19 -15.66
N ALA A 27 8.88 -13.82 -14.49
CA ALA A 27 8.31 -13.38 -13.24
C ALA A 27 8.95 -12.05 -12.77
N ASP A 28 10.26 -11.89 -12.94
CA ASP A 28 10.97 -10.66 -12.61
C ASP A 28 10.54 -9.49 -13.49
N GLU A 29 10.32 -9.72 -14.79
CA GLU A 29 9.80 -8.69 -15.69
C GLU A 29 8.37 -8.29 -15.33
N GLN A 30 7.52 -9.28 -15.02
CA GLN A 30 6.15 -9.02 -14.55
C GLN A 30 6.16 -8.20 -13.24
N ASN A 31 7.02 -8.55 -12.28
CA ASN A 31 7.17 -7.84 -11.02
C ASN A 31 7.59 -6.38 -11.24
N LYS A 32 8.57 -6.13 -12.13
CA LYS A 32 9.00 -4.77 -12.50
C LYS A 32 7.86 -3.96 -13.12
N ARG A 33 7.03 -4.60 -13.97
CA ARG A 33 5.87 -3.94 -14.58
C ARG A 33 4.83 -3.56 -13.53
N VAL A 34 4.52 -4.47 -12.60
CA VAL A 34 3.59 -4.20 -11.49
C VAL A 34 4.11 -3.06 -10.62
N GLU A 35 5.39 -3.07 -10.26
CA GLU A 35 6.01 -2.00 -9.46
C GLU A 35 5.89 -0.64 -10.16
N LYS A 36 6.14 -0.59 -11.47
CA LYS A 36 5.98 0.64 -12.27
C LYS A 36 4.54 1.15 -12.26
N ILE A 37 3.55 0.26 -12.40
CA ILE A 37 2.12 0.62 -12.36
C ILE A 37 1.74 1.13 -10.97
N LEU A 38 2.16 0.44 -9.91
CA LEU A 38 1.90 0.86 -8.53
C LEU A 38 2.50 2.23 -8.23
N LYS A 39 3.72 2.50 -8.71
CA LYS A 39 4.36 3.81 -8.57
C LYS A 39 3.54 4.93 -9.23
N LEU A 40 3.04 4.69 -10.45
CA LEU A 40 2.17 5.64 -11.15
C LEU A 40 0.83 5.83 -10.43
N ALA A 41 0.23 4.74 -9.95
CA ALA A 41 -1.00 4.79 -9.17
C ALA A 41 -0.83 5.64 -7.90
N VAL A 42 0.26 5.44 -7.14
CA VAL A 42 0.58 6.23 -5.94
C VAL A 42 0.80 7.71 -6.27
N GLN A 43 1.43 8.03 -7.41
CA GLN A 43 1.57 9.42 -7.86
C GLN A 43 0.22 10.07 -8.16
N ASN A 44 -0.67 9.36 -8.86
CA ASN A 44 -2.01 9.86 -9.14
C ASN A 44 -2.82 10.04 -7.86
N LEU A 45 -2.81 9.07 -6.96
CA LEU A 45 -3.48 9.15 -5.66
C LEU A 45 -2.99 10.35 -4.84
N LYS A 46 -1.68 10.60 -4.82
CA LYS A 46 -1.10 11.78 -4.17
C LYS A 46 -1.64 13.08 -4.75
N VAL A 47 -1.81 13.18 -6.07
CA VAL A 47 -2.39 14.36 -6.71
C VAL A 47 -3.87 14.49 -6.35
N THR A 48 -4.63 13.41 -6.45
CA THR A 48 -6.06 13.39 -6.14
C THR A 48 -6.36 13.79 -4.69
N LEU A 49 -5.62 13.24 -3.72
CA LEU A 49 -5.78 13.55 -2.30
C LEU A 49 -5.49 15.02 -1.96
N LYS A 50 -4.67 15.70 -2.78
CA LYS A 50 -4.36 17.13 -2.64
C LYS A 50 -5.34 18.04 -3.37
N GLY A 51 -6.19 17.48 -4.23
CA GLY A 51 -7.16 18.25 -5.00
C GLY A 51 -8.28 18.83 -4.13
N ASN A 52 -9.21 19.55 -4.77
CA ASN A 52 -10.31 20.24 -4.07
C ASN A 52 -11.65 19.49 -4.15
N ASN A 53 -11.69 18.31 -4.78
CA ASN A 53 -12.92 17.53 -4.91
C ASN A 53 -12.97 16.44 -3.84
N ASP A 54 -13.91 16.56 -2.90
CA ASP A 54 -13.99 15.66 -1.75
C ASP A 54 -14.39 14.24 -2.13
N ASN A 55 -15.29 14.06 -3.10
CA ASN A 55 -15.66 12.74 -3.62
C ASN A 55 -14.46 12.01 -4.23
N LEU A 56 -13.58 12.75 -4.92
CA LEU A 56 -12.34 12.19 -5.48
C LEU A 56 -11.34 11.87 -4.37
N LYS A 57 -11.24 12.67 -3.30
CA LYS A 57 -10.42 12.33 -2.13
C LYS A 57 -10.91 11.06 -1.44
N GLU A 58 -12.23 10.94 -1.25
CA GLU A 58 -12.87 9.76 -0.66
C GLU A 58 -12.57 8.51 -1.48
N SER A 59 -12.80 8.57 -2.79
CA SER A 59 -12.48 7.47 -3.70
C SER A 59 -10.98 7.15 -3.70
N ALA A 60 -10.11 8.17 -3.65
CA ALA A 60 -8.67 7.95 -3.55
C ALA A 60 -8.28 7.26 -2.22
N MET A 61 -8.91 7.63 -1.10
CA MET A 61 -8.71 6.96 0.18
C MET A 61 -9.13 5.49 0.12
N ALA A 62 -10.26 5.17 -0.51
CA ALA A 62 -10.68 3.78 -0.74
C ALA A 62 -9.64 3.01 -1.59
N VAL A 63 -9.17 3.59 -2.70
CA VAL A 63 -8.17 2.94 -3.56
C VAL A 63 -6.84 2.72 -2.83
N VAL A 64 -6.40 3.65 -1.96
CA VAL A 64 -5.19 3.45 -1.13
C VAL A 64 -5.33 2.19 -0.26
N ARG A 65 -6.49 2.00 0.35
CA ARG A 65 -6.82 0.86 1.20
C ARG A 65 -6.82 -0.44 0.40
N ASP A 66 -7.52 -0.45 -0.74
CA ASP A 66 -7.58 -1.60 -1.65
C ASP A 66 -6.20 -2.00 -2.16
N LEU A 67 -5.35 -1.02 -2.51
CA LEU A 67 -3.97 -1.27 -2.92
C LEU A 67 -3.13 -1.86 -1.80
N LYS A 68 -3.29 -1.39 -0.56
CA LYS A 68 -2.57 -1.95 0.58
C LYS A 68 -2.99 -3.39 0.85
N GLN A 69 -4.29 -3.68 0.75
CA GLN A 69 -4.82 -5.04 0.92
C GLN A 69 -4.36 -5.98 -0.19
N ALA A 70 -4.44 -5.55 -1.46
CA ALA A 70 -4.05 -6.36 -2.61
C ALA A 70 -2.53 -6.51 -2.75
N TYR A 71 -1.77 -5.51 -2.30
CA TYR A 71 -0.31 -5.45 -2.39
C TYR A 71 0.29 -4.97 -1.06
N PRO A 72 0.41 -5.84 -0.03
CA PRO A 72 0.89 -5.46 1.31
C PRO A 72 2.26 -4.78 1.32
N GLN A 73 3.13 -5.17 0.38
CA GLN A 73 4.47 -4.67 0.13
C GLN A 73 4.52 -3.38 -0.72
N ALA A 74 3.39 -2.87 -1.20
CA ALA A 74 3.35 -1.63 -1.97
C ALA A 74 3.79 -0.43 -1.12
N LYS A 75 4.67 0.40 -1.69
CA LYS A 75 5.15 1.63 -1.06
C LYS A 75 4.13 2.75 -1.24
N LEU A 76 3.25 2.91 -0.24
CA LEU A 76 2.22 3.95 -0.23
C LEU A 76 2.65 5.24 0.49
N SER A 77 3.91 5.36 0.89
CA SER A 77 4.41 6.50 1.68
C SER A 77 4.17 7.88 1.04
N GLY A 78 4.02 7.94 -0.29
CA GLY A 78 3.67 9.15 -1.03
C GLY A 78 2.29 9.74 -0.69
N THR A 79 1.38 8.95 -0.11
CA THR A 79 0.02 9.38 0.25
C THR A 79 -0.12 9.82 1.71
N ILE A 80 0.84 9.48 2.58
CA ILE A 80 0.77 9.76 4.02
C ILE A 80 0.60 11.26 4.30
N ILE A 81 1.44 12.12 3.73
CA ILE A 81 1.37 13.57 3.99
C ILE A 81 0.03 14.18 3.53
N PRO A 82 -0.49 13.91 2.32
CA PRO A 82 -1.85 14.29 1.96
C PRO A 82 -2.93 13.81 2.93
N LEU A 83 -2.87 12.55 3.36
CA LEU A 83 -3.84 11.98 4.29
C LEU A 83 -3.77 12.63 5.68
N MET A 84 -2.57 12.89 6.19
CA MET A 84 -2.37 13.66 7.43
C MET A 84 -2.97 15.06 7.32
N ASN A 85 -2.87 15.69 6.15
CA ASN A 85 -3.47 17.00 5.94
C ASN A 85 -5.00 16.92 5.98
N ILE A 86 -5.61 15.92 5.33
CA ILE A 86 -7.06 15.66 5.42
C ILE A 86 -7.47 15.44 6.88
N LEU A 87 -6.78 14.55 7.60
CA LEU A 87 -7.03 14.26 9.01
C LEU A 87 -6.92 15.51 9.90
N ARG A 88 -6.10 16.49 9.56
CA ARG A 88 -5.90 17.68 10.39
C ARG A 88 -6.84 18.83 10.06
N THR A 89 -7.16 19.03 8.78
CA THR A 89 -7.75 20.30 8.32
C THR A 89 -9.10 20.17 7.64
N HIS A 90 -9.57 18.97 7.31
CA HIS A 90 -10.86 18.83 6.63
C HIS A 90 -12.01 19.27 7.53
N SER A 91 -12.99 20.00 7.00
CA SER A 91 -14.14 20.49 7.78
C SER A 91 -15.00 19.33 8.31
N GLU A 92 -15.29 18.37 7.43
CA GLU A 92 -16.13 17.21 7.73
C GLU A 92 -15.43 16.17 8.60
N ASN A 93 -16.09 15.80 9.71
CA ASN A 93 -15.60 14.76 10.62
C ASN A 93 -15.43 13.40 9.91
N SER A 94 -16.35 13.04 9.02
CA SER A 94 -16.33 11.79 8.26
C SER A 94 -15.06 11.66 7.41
N MET A 95 -14.65 12.75 6.75
CA MET A 95 -13.43 12.79 5.95
C MET A 95 -12.17 12.65 6.81
N ARG A 96 -12.14 13.30 7.99
CA ARG A 96 -11.03 13.13 8.94
C ARG A 96 -10.96 11.70 9.46
N ILE A 97 -12.09 11.10 9.82
CA ILE A 97 -12.18 9.69 10.25
C ILE A 97 -11.70 8.74 9.16
N LEU A 98 -12.15 8.94 7.92
CA LEU A 98 -11.74 8.12 6.79
C LEU A 98 -10.22 8.22 6.57
N ALA A 99 -9.64 9.43 6.65
CA ALA A 99 -8.20 9.60 6.57
C ALA A 99 -7.46 8.87 7.70
N ALA A 100 -7.96 8.88 8.94
CA ALA A 100 -7.37 8.13 10.05
C ALA A 100 -7.39 6.61 9.80
N LEU A 101 -8.50 6.08 9.29
CA LEU A 101 -8.61 4.65 8.94
C LEU A 101 -7.66 4.28 7.81
N THR A 102 -7.57 5.09 6.76
CA THR A 102 -6.60 4.87 5.67
C THR A 102 -5.16 4.94 6.16
N LEU A 103 -4.83 5.88 7.05
CA LEU A 103 -3.51 5.98 7.68
C LEU A 103 -3.18 4.74 8.51
N LYS A 104 -4.15 4.21 9.27
CA LYS A 104 -4.00 2.97 10.03
C LYS A 104 -3.59 1.81 9.12
N GLU A 105 -4.31 1.63 8.02
CA GLU A 105 -4.05 0.51 7.11
C GLU A 105 -2.68 0.58 6.43
N ILE A 106 -2.15 1.79 6.18
CA ILE A 106 -0.79 1.95 5.66
C ILE A 106 0.24 1.39 6.65
N GLY A 107 0.04 1.60 7.96
CA GLY A 107 0.89 1.05 9.02
C GLY A 107 2.29 1.67 9.11
N ASP A 108 2.43 2.94 8.73
CA ASP A 108 3.70 3.69 8.84
C ASP A 108 3.77 4.47 10.17
N ASP A 109 4.95 4.56 10.79
CA ASP A 109 5.13 5.26 12.07
C ASP A 109 4.62 6.72 12.05
N LYS A 110 4.78 7.42 10.93
CA LYS A 110 4.27 8.80 10.77
C LYS A 110 2.76 8.82 10.70
N ALA A 111 2.17 7.79 10.09
CA ALA A 111 0.72 7.63 10.04
C ALA A 111 0.16 7.38 11.44
N PHE A 112 0.78 6.49 12.21
CA PHE A 112 0.39 6.22 13.59
C PHE A 112 0.56 7.43 14.51
N PHE A 113 1.65 8.18 14.36
CA PHE A 113 1.87 9.44 15.07
C PHE A 113 0.74 10.44 14.80
N ALA A 114 0.35 10.64 13.54
CA ALA A 114 -0.73 11.55 13.16
C ALA A 114 -2.08 11.15 13.79
N ILE A 115 -2.41 9.85 13.79
CA ILE A 115 -3.62 9.34 14.43
C ILE A 115 -3.57 9.57 15.94
N SER A 116 -2.40 9.35 16.56
CA SER A 116 -2.18 9.56 18.00
C SER A 116 -2.33 11.03 18.41
N GLU A 117 -1.89 11.97 17.57
CA GLU A 117 -2.13 13.40 17.81
C GLU A 117 -3.61 13.75 17.65
N ALA A 118 -4.27 13.27 16.60
CA ALA A 118 -5.70 13.50 16.38
C ALA A 118 -6.55 12.93 17.53
N ALA A 119 -6.17 11.79 18.11
CA ALA A 119 -6.83 11.20 19.28
C ALA A 119 -6.86 12.13 20.49
N LYS A 120 -5.83 12.98 20.65
CA LYS A 120 -5.68 13.90 21.78
C LYS A 120 -6.24 15.28 21.48
N PHE A 121 -6.05 15.78 20.26
CA PHE A 121 -6.16 17.20 19.95
C PHE A 121 -7.11 17.56 18.80
N ASP A 122 -7.75 16.59 18.12
CA ASP A 122 -8.77 16.94 17.13
C ASP A 122 -9.91 17.72 17.79
N SER A 123 -10.49 18.70 17.11
CA SER A 123 -11.57 19.53 17.65
C SER A 123 -12.86 18.74 17.90
N SER A 124 -13.13 17.70 17.10
CA SER A 124 -14.30 16.86 17.22
C SER A 124 -14.10 15.72 18.21
N SER A 125 -15.00 15.61 19.19
CA SER A 125 -15.00 14.50 20.14
C SER A 125 -15.15 13.14 19.47
N VAL A 126 -15.90 13.07 18.36
CA VAL A 126 -16.09 11.83 17.59
C VAL A 126 -14.79 11.39 16.93
N VAL A 127 -14.07 12.33 16.30
CA VAL A 127 -12.78 12.03 15.65
C VAL A 127 -11.75 11.62 16.71
N ARG A 128 -11.67 12.34 17.83
CA ARG A 128 -10.81 11.96 18.96
C ARG A 128 -11.10 10.54 19.44
N HIS A 129 -12.36 10.20 19.65
CA HIS A 129 -12.77 8.88 20.13
C HIS A 129 -12.36 7.76 19.18
N ILE A 130 -12.60 7.94 17.87
CA ILE A 130 -12.23 6.95 16.86
C ILE A 130 -10.71 6.82 16.73
N CYS A 131 -9.97 7.92 16.70
CA CYS A 131 -8.51 7.86 16.65
C CYS A 131 -7.93 7.21 17.92
N ALA A 132 -8.54 7.45 19.09
CA ALA A 132 -8.16 6.80 20.34
C ALA A 132 -8.47 5.29 20.35
N SER A 133 -9.54 4.83 19.68
CA SER A 133 -9.81 3.39 19.57
C SER A 133 -8.83 2.70 18.62
N ILE A 134 -8.44 3.37 17.53
CA ILE A 134 -7.41 2.87 16.60
C ILE A 134 -6.07 2.69 17.33
N THR A 135 -5.62 3.69 18.08
CA THR A 135 -4.29 3.69 18.71
C THR A 135 -4.16 2.78 19.92
N LYS A 136 -5.27 2.32 20.50
CA LYS A 136 -5.29 1.29 21.56
C LYS A 136 -5.29 -0.14 21.02
N SER A 137 -5.53 -0.33 19.73
CA SER A 137 -5.62 -1.65 19.09
C SER A 137 -4.30 -2.19 18.53
N GLU A 138 -3.23 -1.40 18.62
CA GLU A 138 -1.85 -1.77 18.30
C GLU A 138 -1.10 -2.11 19.60
#